data_AF-A0A820NSF3-F1
#
_entry.id   AF-A0A820NSF3-F1
#
_cell.length_a   1.000
_cell.length_b   1.000
_cell.length_c   1.000
_cell.angle_alpha   90.00
_cell.angle_beta   90.00
_cell.angle_gamma   90.00
#
_symmetry.space_group_name_H-M   'P 1'
#
loop_
_entity.id
_entity.type
_entity.pdbx_description
1 polymer ?
#
loop_
_entity_poly.entity_id
_entity_poly.type
_entity_poly.pdbx_seq_one_letter_code
_entity_poly.pdbx_strand_id
1 'polypeptide(L)'
;MLFQKDPCGIVCIILTYAMLLHCLYAILFIIIVPLLNESLYGTLHALITSTFIFLCIFSHARAAYFDPGFVPLPKKGIDFSDVKINDNNKVNGDGWTVCNRCDTYRPARSHHCRICKRCVR
;
A
#
# COMPACT_ATOMS: atom_id res chain seq x y z
N MET A 1 -6.29 -11.26 0.13
CA MET A 1 -6.49 -9.80 0.28
C MET A 1 -7.17 -9.53 1.61
N LEU A 2 -6.42 -9.08 2.60
CA LEU A 2 -6.99 -8.57 3.85
C LEU A 2 -6.82 -7.06 3.80
N PHE A 3 -7.83 -6.38 3.27
CA PHE A 3 -7.90 -4.92 3.43
C PHE A 3 -8.05 -4.66 4.93
N GLN A 4 -7.00 -4.07 5.52
CA GLN A 4 -7.00 -3.74 6.92
C GLN A 4 -7.96 -2.56 7.13
N LYS A 5 -8.96 -2.74 7.99
CA LYS A 5 -10.02 -1.75 8.24
C LYS A 5 -9.53 -0.62 9.15
N ASP A 6 -8.47 0.07 8.75
CA ASP A 6 -7.95 1.20 9.51
C ASP A 6 -8.74 2.46 9.16
N PRO A 7 -9.38 3.11 10.15
CA PRO A 7 -10.24 4.28 9.88
C PRO A 7 -9.44 5.43 9.26
N CYS A 8 -8.21 5.67 9.73
CA CYS A 8 -7.32 6.69 9.18
C CYS A 8 -7.00 6.41 7.69
N GLY A 9 -6.66 5.16 7.35
CA GLY A 9 -6.36 4.77 5.97
C GLY A 9 -7.57 4.96 5.04
N ILE A 10 -8.77 4.58 5.50
CA ILE A 10 -10.01 4.78 4.74
C ILE A 10 -10.26 6.27 4.47
N VAL A 11 -10.12 7.12 5.49
CA VAL A 11 -10.29 8.58 5.34
C VAL A 11 -9.28 9.14 4.33
N CYS A 12 -8.01 8.73 4.40
CA CYS A 12 -6.98 9.15 3.44
C CYS A 12 -7.32 8.74 2.00
N ILE A 13 -7.82 7.52 1.77
CA ILE A 13 -8.24 7.05 0.44
C ILE A 13 -9.40 7.91 -0.08
N ILE A 14 -10.42 8.15 0.74
CA ILE A 14 -11.59 8.95 0.37
C ILE A 14 -11.18 10.38 -0.01
N LEU A 15 -10.38 11.03 0.83
CA LEU A 15 -9.91 12.40 0.58
C LEU A 15 -9.09 12.47 -0.72
N THR A 16 -8.18 11.53 -0.92
CA THR A 16 -7.32 11.49 -2.11
C THR A 16 -8.15 11.36 -3.39
N TYR A 17 -9.15 10.46 -3.40
CA TYR A 17 -10.00 10.27 -4.58
C TYR A 17 -10.96 11.44 -4.80
N ALA A 18 -11.49 12.04 -3.73
CA ALA A 18 -12.28 13.27 -3.83
C ALA A 18 -11.47 14.41 -4.46
N MET A 19 -10.21 14.58 -4.06
CA MET A 19 -9.32 15.58 -4.65
C MET A 19 -9.05 15.31 -6.14
N LEU A 20 -8.73 14.05 -6.51
CA LEU A 20 -8.49 13.69 -7.91
C LEU A 20 -9.72 13.91 -8.81
N LEU A 21 -10.90 13.54 -8.33
CA LEU A 21 -12.16 13.78 -9.04
C LEU A 21 -12.47 15.28 -9.17
N HIS A 22 -12.20 16.06 -8.12
CA HIS A 22 -12.35 17.51 -8.18
C HIS A 22 -11.39 18.13 -9.20
N CYS A 23 -10.13 17.70 -9.24
CA CYS A 23 -9.17 18.14 -10.26
C CYS A 23 -9.65 17.82 -11.67
N LEU A 24 -10.18 16.61 -11.90
CA LEU A 24 -10.73 16.21 -13.20
C LEU A 24 -11.93 17.10 -13.59
N TYR A 25 -12.85 17.34 -12.65
CA TYR A 25 -13.98 18.24 -12.86
C TYR A 25 -13.53 19.66 -13.21
N ALA A 26 -12.61 20.24 -12.42
CA ALA A 26 -12.14 21.60 -12.63
C ALA A 26 -11.45 21.75 -14.00
N ILE A 27 -10.58 20.81 -14.37
CA ILE A 27 -9.86 20.89 -15.65
C ILE A 27 -10.85 20.76 -16.83
N LEU A 28 -11.79 19.80 -16.78
CA LEU A 28 -12.73 19.60 -17.89
C LEU A 28 -13.74 20.74 -18.00
N PHE A 29 -14.45 21.06 -16.92
CA PHE A 29 -15.61 21.94 -16.97
C PHE A 29 -15.30 23.42 -16.72
N ILE A 30 -14.25 23.73 -15.93
CA ILE A 30 -13.91 25.12 -15.59
C ILE A 30 -12.84 25.67 -16.54
N ILE A 31 -11.98 24.81 -17.10
CA ILE A 31 -10.89 25.25 -17.98
C ILE A 31 -11.17 24.88 -19.45
N ILE A 32 -11.29 23.58 -19.77
CA ILE A 32 -11.32 23.14 -21.17
C ILE A 32 -12.61 23.57 -21.89
N VAL A 33 -13.79 23.33 -21.30
CA VAL A 33 -15.07 23.72 -21.90
C VAL A 33 -15.17 25.21 -22.21
N PRO A 34 -14.83 26.15 -21.30
CA PRO A 34 -14.96 27.58 -21.61
C PRO A 34 -13.82 28.16 -22.45
N LEU A 35 -12.58 27.68 -22.31
CA LEU A 35 -11.41 28.30 -22.96
C LEU A 35 -10.98 27.60 -24.26
N LEU A 36 -11.19 26.28 -24.37
CA LEU A 36 -10.69 25.45 -25.46
C LEU A 36 -11.79 24.65 -26.17
N ASN A 37 -13.04 25.10 -26.09
CA ASN A 37 -14.18 24.42 -26.70
C ASN A 37 -13.94 24.14 -28.19
N GLU A 38 -14.27 22.94 -28.66
CA GLU A 38 -14.12 22.50 -30.05
C GLU A 38 -12.69 22.56 -30.63
N SER A 39 -11.66 22.80 -29.82
CA SER A 39 -10.27 22.80 -30.26
C SER A 39 -9.63 21.41 -30.12
N LEU A 40 -8.77 21.03 -31.06
CA LEU A 40 -7.97 19.80 -30.97
C LEU A 40 -7.11 19.78 -29.70
N TYR A 41 -6.58 20.93 -29.29
CA TYR A 41 -5.80 21.08 -28.06
C TYR A 41 -6.64 20.78 -26.81
N GLY A 42 -7.90 21.24 -26.76
CA GLY A 42 -8.84 20.92 -25.68
C GLY A 42 -9.06 19.43 -25.53
N THR A 43 -9.32 18.73 -26.64
CA THR A 43 -9.50 17.27 -26.66
C THR A 43 -8.24 16.53 -26.21
N LEU A 44 -7.05 16.94 -26.68
CA LEU A 44 -5.78 16.35 -26.27
C LEU A 44 -5.52 16.53 -24.77
N HIS A 45 -5.71 17.74 -24.24
CA HIS A 45 -5.55 18.00 -22.80
C HIS A 45 -6.56 17.23 -21.95
N ALA A 46 -7.81 17.08 -22.41
CA ALA A 46 -8.83 16.28 -21.73
C ALA A 46 -8.45 14.80 -21.68
N LEU A 47 -7.97 14.23 -22.79
CA LEU A 47 -7.53 12.83 -22.86
C LEU A 47 -6.31 12.57 -21.98
N ILE A 48 -5.30 13.43 -22.05
CA ILE A 48 -4.06 13.29 -21.26
C ILE A 48 -4.39 13.38 -19.76
N THR A 49 -5.15 14.38 -19.35
CA THR A 49 -5.53 14.56 -17.94
C THR A 49 -6.34 13.37 -17.43
N SER A 50 -7.34 12.92 -18.19
CA SER A 50 -8.16 11.76 -17.82
C SER A 50 -7.32 10.49 -17.67
N THR A 51 -6.35 10.29 -18.57
CA THR A 51 -5.44 9.14 -18.53
C THR A 51 -4.55 9.18 -17.29
N PHE A 52 -3.96 10.33 -16.95
CA PHE A 52 -3.14 10.44 -15.75
C PHE A 52 -3.94 10.21 -14.47
N ILE A 53 -5.14 10.81 -14.36
CA ILE A 53 -6.01 10.59 -13.20
C ILE A 53 -6.39 9.11 -13.09
N PHE A 54 -6.73 8.46 -14.20
CA PHE A 54 -7.00 7.02 -14.23
C PHE A 54 -5.80 6.20 -13.76
N LEU A 55 -4.59 6.47 -14.26
CA LEU A 55 -3.37 5.78 -13.84
C LEU A 55 -3.03 6.00 -12.37
N CYS A 56 -3.26 7.21 -11.83
CA CYS A 56 -3.10 7.51 -10.41
C CYS A 56 -4.07 6.69 -9.56
N ILE A 57 -5.36 6.66 -9.92
CA ILE A 57 -6.36 5.86 -9.19
C ILE A 57 -6.01 4.37 -9.28
N PHE A 58 -5.64 3.87 -10.46
CA PHE A 58 -5.29 2.47 -10.66
C PHE A 58 -4.06 2.05 -9.85
N SER A 59 -2.98 2.84 -9.91
CA SER A 59 -1.75 2.56 -9.16
C SER A 59 -1.97 2.64 -7.65
N HIS A 60 -2.72 3.63 -7.17
CA HIS A 60 -3.06 3.76 -5.76
C HIS A 60 -3.96 2.62 -5.29
N ALA A 61 -4.97 2.22 -6.08
CA ALA A 61 -5.82 1.08 -5.75
C ALA A 61 -5.00 -0.22 -5.66
N ARG A 62 -4.07 -0.44 -6.61
CA ARG A 62 -3.15 -1.58 -6.54
C ARG A 62 -2.34 -1.56 -5.25
N ALA A 63 -1.75 -0.42 -4.89
CA ALA A 63 -0.96 -0.29 -3.66
C ALA A 63 -1.79 -0.47 -2.38
N ALA A 64 -3.03 0.03 -2.35
CA ALA A 64 -3.89 0.00 -1.16
C ALA A 64 -4.54 -1.37 -0.89
N TYR A 65 -4.83 -2.15 -1.95
CA TYR A 65 -5.59 -3.39 -1.82
C TYR A 65 -4.76 -4.67 -2.01
N PHE A 66 -3.55 -4.59 -2.57
CA PHE A 66 -2.71 -5.78 -2.72
C PHE A 66 -2.09 -6.21 -1.39
N ASP A 67 -1.88 -7.53 -1.29
CA ASP A 67 -1.17 -8.11 -0.15
C ASP A 67 0.27 -7.57 -0.13
N PRO A 68 0.71 -6.95 0.99
CA PRO A 68 2.05 -6.40 1.08
C PRO A 68 3.13 -7.49 1.20
N GLY A 69 2.76 -8.77 1.26
CA GLY A 69 3.66 -9.91 1.35
C GLY A 69 3.79 -10.41 2.78
N PHE A 70 2.70 -10.97 3.32
CA PHE A 70 2.72 -11.55 4.67
C PHE A 70 3.65 -12.76 4.81
N VAL A 71 4.41 -12.80 5.91
CA VAL A 71 5.17 -13.98 6.32
C VAL A 71 4.19 -15.06 6.80
N PRO A 72 4.30 -16.32 6.33
CA PRO A 72 3.41 -17.40 6.76
C PRO A 72 3.54 -17.66 8.26
N LEU A 73 2.41 -17.75 8.95
CA LEU A 73 2.35 -18.08 10.37
C LEU A 73 2.57 -19.60 10.55
N PRO A 74 3.34 -20.03 11.56
CA PRO A 74 3.53 -21.44 11.82
C PRO A 74 2.23 -22.10 12.29
N LYS A 75 1.95 -23.31 11.79
CA LYS A 75 0.74 -24.08 12.11
C LYS A 75 0.80 -24.76 13.48
N LYS A 76 1.99 -24.86 14.07
CA LYS A 76 2.27 -25.43 15.39
C LYS A 76 3.17 -24.44 16.13
N GLY A 77 3.08 -24.41 17.47
CA GLY A 77 3.99 -23.61 18.29
C GLY A 77 5.44 -23.96 17.94
N ILE A 78 6.22 -22.97 17.54
CA ILE A 78 7.65 -23.15 17.29
C ILE A 78 8.38 -23.09 18.62
N ASP A 79 9.26 -24.06 18.87
CA ASP A 79 10.15 -24.02 20.02
C ASP A 79 11.31 -23.07 19.71
N PHE A 80 11.45 -22.04 20.54
CA PHE A 80 12.51 -21.04 20.45
C PHE A 80 13.69 -21.37 21.37
N SER A 81 13.72 -22.56 21.97
CA SER A 81 14.79 -23.03 22.87
C SER A 81 16.19 -22.86 22.26
N ASP A 82 16.34 -23.09 20.95
CA ASP A 82 17.62 -22.95 20.23
C ASP A 82 18.07 -21.50 20.02
N VAL A 83 17.15 -20.53 20.04
CA VAL A 83 17.47 -19.10 19.76
C VAL A 83 17.98 -18.39 21.02
N LYS A 84 17.58 -18.85 22.21
CA LYS A 84 17.96 -18.24 23.50
C LYS A 84 19.43 -18.38 23.86
N ILE A 85 20.18 -19.21 23.13
CA ILE A 85 21.63 -19.40 23.34
C ILE A 85 22.44 -18.25 22.74
N ASN A 86 21.83 -17.41 21.87
CA ASN A 86 22.47 -16.25 21.26
C ASN A 86 21.69 -14.99 21.65
N ASP A 87 22.20 -14.21 22.61
CA ASP A 87 21.58 -12.96 23.12
C ASP A 87 21.28 -11.91 22.02
N ASN A 88 21.86 -12.11 20.83
CA ASN A 88 21.49 -11.41 19.64
C ASN A 88 20.45 -12.24 18.92
N ASN A 89 19.21 -11.73 18.84
CA ASN A 89 18.00 -12.24 18.16
C ASN A 89 18.17 -12.65 16.66
N LYS A 90 19.39 -12.98 16.21
CA LYS A 90 19.85 -13.44 14.92
C LYS A 90 19.97 -14.96 14.96
N VAL A 91 19.14 -15.62 14.17
CA VAL A 91 18.99 -17.09 14.23
C VAL A 91 20.03 -17.79 13.37
N ASN A 92 20.57 -17.12 12.35
CA ASN A 92 21.67 -17.59 11.49
C ASN A 92 22.36 -16.36 10.89
N GLY A 93 23.63 -16.49 10.46
CA GLY A 93 24.43 -15.42 9.83
C GLY A 93 23.77 -14.71 8.63
N ASP A 94 22.67 -15.26 8.13
CA ASP A 94 21.86 -14.79 6.99
C ASP A 94 20.82 -13.70 7.35
N GLY A 95 20.89 -13.12 8.56
CA GLY A 95 20.04 -11.98 8.95
C GLY A 95 18.58 -12.35 9.32
N TRP A 96 18.31 -13.63 9.56
CA TRP A 96 17.02 -14.09 10.10
C TRP A 96 16.87 -13.67 11.55
N THR A 97 15.67 -13.24 11.94
CA THR A 97 15.37 -12.80 13.30
C THR A 97 14.06 -13.40 13.80
N VAL A 98 13.74 -13.27 15.09
CA VAL A 98 12.48 -13.77 15.65
C VAL A 98 11.50 -12.63 15.88
N CYS A 99 10.22 -12.85 15.59
CA CYS A 99 9.14 -11.96 16.02
C CYS A 99 8.33 -12.59 17.14
N ASN A 100 8.52 -12.12 18.38
CA ASN A 100 7.80 -12.59 19.58
C ASN A 100 6.30 -12.26 19.58
N ARG A 101 5.80 -11.43 18.63
CA ARG A 101 4.37 -11.09 18.52
C ARG A 101 3.61 -12.01 17.58
N CYS A 102 4.30 -12.55 16.59
CA CYS A 102 3.72 -13.46 15.61
C CYS A 102 4.18 -14.91 15.83
N ASP A 103 5.02 -15.14 16.86
CA ASP A 103 5.73 -16.38 17.13
C ASP A 103 6.22 -17.05 15.86
N THR A 104 7.00 -16.31 15.07
CA THR A 104 7.54 -16.80 13.80
C THR A 104 8.97 -16.34 13.57
N TYR A 105 9.73 -17.15 12.83
CA TYR A 105 10.98 -16.72 12.21
C TYR A 105 10.69 -15.69 11.11
N ARG A 106 11.50 -14.63 11.11
CA ARG A 106 11.34 -13.43 10.30
C ARG A 106 12.54 -13.32 9.33
N PRO A 107 12.31 -13.38 8.00
CA PRO A 107 13.39 -13.24 7.03
C PRO A 107 13.99 -11.82 7.05
N ALA A 108 15.21 -11.68 6.51
CA ALA A 108 15.88 -10.39 6.40
C ALA A 108 14.99 -9.35 5.68
N ARG A 109 15.03 -8.10 6.17
CA ARG A 109 14.23 -6.92 5.73
C ARG A 109 12.73 -6.94 6.06
N SER A 110 12.19 -8.02 6.60
CA SER A 110 10.77 -8.03 7.00
C SER A 110 10.55 -7.39 8.39
N HIS A 111 9.40 -6.74 8.58
CA HIS A 111 9.06 -6.02 9.81
C HIS A 111 7.68 -6.41 10.32
N HIS A 112 7.48 -6.36 11.65
CA HIS A 112 6.16 -6.55 12.23
C HIS A 112 5.33 -5.28 12.09
N CYS A 113 4.26 -5.34 11.30
CA CYS A 113 3.32 -4.24 11.18
C CYS A 113 2.28 -4.33 12.30
N ARG A 114 2.27 -3.35 13.21
CA ARG A 114 1.28 -3.27 14.31
C ARG A 114 -0.15 -3.16 13.79
N ILE A 115 -0.31 -2.46 12.66
CA ILE A 115 -1.59 -2.19 12.02
C ILE A 115 -2.14 -3.50 11.42
N CYS A 116 -1.38 -4.17 10.54
CA CYS A 116 -1.78 -5.44 9.93
C CYS A 116 -1.73 -6.64 10.91
N LYS A 117 -1.14 -6.47 12.10
CA LYS A 117 -0.90 -7.50 13.12
C LYS A 117 -0.16 -8.74 12.57
N ARG A 118 0.72 -8.52 11.59
CA ARG A 118 1.49 -9.57 10.90
C ARG A 118 2.87 -9.07 10.54
N CYS A 119 3.82 -10.00 10.40
CA CYS A 119 5.09 -9.72 9.74
C CYS A 119 4.88 -9.57 8.24
N VAL A 120 5.42 -8.49 7.68
CA VAL A 120 5.34 -8.12 6.26
C VAL A 120 6.77 -8.02 5.72
N ARG A 121 6.98 -8.52 4.50
CA ARG A 121 8.28 -8.50 3.84
C ARG A 121 8.76 -7.12 3.45
#